data_AF-A0A7R9B3W9-F1
#
_entry.id   AF-A0A7R9B3W9-F1
#
_cell.length_a   1.000
_cell.length_b   1.000
_cell.length_c   1.000
_cell.angle_alpha   90.00
_cell.angle_beta   90.00
_cell.angle_gamma   90.00
#
_symmetry.space_group_name_H-M   'P 1'
#
loop_
_entity.id
_entity.type
_entity.pdbx_description
1 polymer ?
#
loop_
_entity_poly.entity_id
_entity_poly.type
_entity_poly.pdbx_seq_one_letter_code
_entity_poly.pdbx_strand_id
1 'polypeptide(L)'
;MTMPFVKKELIGKTSFHPKGAEGMESFFRLVPKRILPKDYGGDEESFETIHQQTCEKMLEHREWFIQDEMMRVDESKRPGKAKSDGDVFGLEGSFKKLDID
;
A
#
# COMPACT_ATOMS: atom_id res chain seq x y z
N MET A 1 -9.32 6.73 11.14
CA MET A 1 -10.10 5.54 11.53
C MET A 1 -10.10 4.54 10.37
N THR A 2 -9.03 3.76 10.21
CA THR A 2 -8.91 2.73 9.15
C THR A 2 -8.71 1.32 9.73
N MET A 3 -8.26 1.23 10.99
CA MET A 3 -7.98 -0.02 11.70
C MET A 3 -9.09 -1.09 11.65
N PRO A 4 -10.40 -0.77 11.69
CA PRO A 4 -11.45 -1.78 11.57
C PRO A 4 -11.47 -2.53 10.23
N PHE A 5 -10.84 -1.96 9.19
CA PHE A 5 -10.85 -2.48 7.82
C PHE A 5 -9.52 -3.10 7.40
N VAL A 6 -8.51 -3.13 8.28
CA VAL A 6 -7.19 -3.72 7.99
C VAL A 6 -7.17 -5.18 8.45
N LYS A 7 -6.78 -6.09 7.56
CA LYS A 7 -6.62 -7.52 7.89
C LYS A 7 -5.57 -7.73 8.98
N LYS A 8 -5.80 -8.68 9.89
CA LYS A 8 -4.88 -9.00 11.00
C LYS A 8 -3.45 -9.31 10.54
N GLU A 9 -3.30 -9.95 9.39
CA GLU A 9 -1.99 -10.25 8.79
C GLU A 9 -1.20 -9.00 8.41
N LEU A 10 -1.87 -7.96 7.91
CA LEU A 10 -1.25 -6.68 7.59
C LEU A 10 -0.88 -5.91 8.87
N ILE A 11 -1.73 -5.98 9.89
CA ILE A 11 -1.44 -5.42 11.21
C ILE A 11 -0.16 -6.04 11.79
N GLY A 12 0.00 -7.36 11.69
CA GLY A 12 1.21 -8.05 12.16
C GLY A 12 2.50 -7.66 11.42
N LYS A 13 2.41 -7.12 10.20
CA LYS A 13 3.56 -6.61 9.43
C LYS A 13 3.78 -5.10 9.61
N THR A 14 2.87 -4.41 10.27
CA THR A 14 2.96 -2.96 10.47
C THR A 14 3.71 -2.67 11.76
N SER A 15 4.79 -1.90 11.68
CA SER A 15 5.54 -1.42 12.84
C SER A 15 5.23 0.05 13.09
N PHE A 16 4.96 0.41 14.34
CA PHE A 16 4.69 1.78 14.76
C PHE A 16 5.88 2.32 15.54
N HIS A 17 6.41 3.45 15.09
CA HIS A 17 7.55 4.12 15.71
C HIS A 17 7.07 5.46 16.28
N PRO A 18 7.27 5.72 17.59
CA PRO A 18 6.81 6.95 18.21
C PRO A 18 7.57 8.16 17.64
N LYS A 19 7.03 9.36 17.84
CA LYS A 19 7.75 10.58 17.47
C LYS A 19 8.92 10.80 18.43
N GLY A 20 10.06 11.22 17.91
CA GLY A 20 11.26 11.57 18.70
C GLY A 20 12.44 10.64 18.46
N ALA A 21 13.54 10.88 19.18
CA ALA A 21 14.80 10.18 18.98
C ALA A 21 14.68 8.66 19.20
N GLU A 22 14.03 8.23 20.28
CA GLU A 22 13.82 6.81 20.59
C GLU A 22 13.03 6.08 19.50
N GLY A 23 12.06 6.77 18.89
CA GLY A 23 11.29 6.23 17.78
C GLY A 23 12.12 6.06 16.52
N MET A 24 12.95 7.05 16.18
CA MET A 24 13.87 6.94 15.05
C MET A 24 14.91 5.83 15.25
N GLU A 25 15.44 5.66 16.46
CA GLU A 25 16.30 4.52 16.77
C GLU A 25 15.59 3.18 16.56
N SER A 26 14.32 3.07 17.02
CA SER A 26 13.53 1.86 16.81
C SER A 26 13.26 1.57 15.33
N PHE A 27 13.11 2.60 14.51
CA PHE A 27 12.96 2.50 13.06
C PHE A 27 14.26 2.05 12.39
N PHE A 28 15.40 2.64 12.76
CA PHE A 28 16.69 2.31 12.17
C PHE A 28 17.20 0.90 12.49
N ARG A 29 16.61 0.22 13.49
CA ARG A 29 16.82 -1.22 13.71
C ARG A 29 16.22 -2.09 12.60
N LEU A 30 15.21 -1.59 11.90
CA LEU A 30 14.51 -2.30 10.82
C LEU A 30 14.92 -1.80 9.44
N VAL A 31 15.18 -0.49 9.31
CA VAL A 31 15.47 0.17 8.03
C VAL A 31 16.89 0.78 8.07
N PRO A 32 17.80 0.41 7.15
CA PRO A 32 19.13 0.99 7.10
C PRO A 32 19.12 2.51 6.83
N LYS A 33 20.01 3.26 7.51
CA LYS A 33 20.17 4.72 7.29
C LYS A 33 20.54 5.07 5.85
N ARG A 34 21.38 4.23 5.23
CA ARG A 34 21.90 4.45 3.88
C ARG A 34 20.86 4.53 2.77
N ILE A 35 19.61 4.15 3.02
CA ILE A 35 18.52 4.17 2.03
C ILE A 35 17.44 5.21 2.36
N LEU A 36 17.62 5.94 3.47
CA LEU A 36 16.64 6.92 3.94
C LEU A 36 17.11 8.32 3.57
N PRO A 37 16.21 9.22 3.14
CA PRO A 37 16.57 10.60 2.84
C PRO A 37 17.25 11.30 4.02
N LYS A 38 18.19 12.20 3.72
CA LYS A 38 18.88 13.01 4.75
C LYS A 38 17.94 13.80 5.65
N ASP A 39 16.77 14.23 5.16
CA ASP A 39 15.76 14.96 5.93
C ASP A 39 15.17 14.13 7.08
N TYR A 40 15.31 12.80 7.02
CA TYR A 40 14.91 11.86 8.07
C TYR A 40 16.10 11.24 8.81
N GLY A 41 17.32 11.80 8.66
CA GLY A 41 18.53 11.34 9.34
C GLY A 41 19.20 10.10 8.71
N GLY A 42 18.95 9.86 7.42
CA GLY A 42 19.69 8.89 6.62
C GLY A 42 20.78 9.52 5.74
N ASP A 43 21.30 8.73 4.80
CA ASP A 43 22.44 9.12 3.96
C ASP A 43 22.07 9.40 2.48
N GLU A 44 20.80 9.18 2.09
CA GLU A 44 20.33 9.46 0.73
C GLU A 44 20.09 10.96 0.49
N GLU A 45 19.83 11.30 -0.77
CA GLU A 45 19.44 12.64 -1.20
C GLU A 45 18.23 13.20 -0.41
N SER A 46 17.99 14.50 -0.57
CA SER A 46 16.82 15.14 0.05
C SER A 46 15.54 14.51 -0.44
N PHE A 47 14.53 14.50 0.44
CA PHE A 47 13.17 14.13 0.09
C PHE A 47 12.66 14.91 -1.14
N GLU A 48 12.95 16.21 -1.20
CA GLU A 48 12.60 17.07 -2.34
C GLU A 48 13.23 16.59 -3.66
N THR A 49 14.51 16.24 -3.62
CA THR A 49 15.25 15.75 -4.80
C THR A 49 14.70 14.40 -5.26
N ILE A 50 14.49 13.47 -4.32
CA ILE A 50 13.89 12.16 -4.60
C ILE A 50 12.47 12.30 -5.15
N HIS A 51 11.69 13.24 -4.61
CA HIS A 51 10.35 13.54 -5.10
C HIS A 51 10.38 14.00 -6.55
N GLN A 52 11.23 14.97 -6.89
CA GLN A 52 11.37 15.46 -8.26
C GLN A 52 11.77 14.34 -9.23
N GLN A 53 12.81 13.56 -8.89
CA GLN A 53 13.26 12.42 -9.69
C GLN A 53 12.15 11.38 -9.89
N THR A 54 11.35 11.14 -8.85
CA THR A 54 10.22 10.19 -8.93
C THR A 54 9.12 10.72 -9.86
N CYS A 55 8.80 12.01 -9.79
CA CYS A 55 7.86 12.65 -10.71
C CYS A 55 8.34 12.58 -12.16
N GLU A 56 9.61 12.86 -12.41
CA GLU A 56 10.22 12.74 -13.74
C GLU A 56 10.12 11.31 -14.28
N LYS A 57 10.50 10.30 -13.47
CA LYS A 57 10.35 8.88 -13.84
C LYS A 57 8.89 8.49 -14.13
N MET A 58 7.94 8.98 -13.34
CA MET A 58 6.52 8.74 -13.61
C MET A 58 6.07 9.31 -14.96
N LEU A 59 6.57 10.50 -15.32
CA LEU A 59 6.29 11.13 -16.62
C LEU A 59 6.95 10.39 -17.78
N GLU A 60 8.18 9.92 -17.60
CA GLU A 60 8.89 9.08 -18.59
C GLU A 60 8.12 7.77 -18.87
N HIS A 61 7.50 7.19 -17.84
CA HIS A 61 6.68 5.98 -17.95
C HIS A 61 5.21 6.24 -18.32
N ARG A 62 4.83 7.47 -18.68
CA ARG A 62 3.43 7.82 -19.00
C ARG A 62 2.79 6.88 -20.02
N GLU A 63 3.52 6.56 -21.09
CA GLU A 63 3.01 5.68 -22.15
C GLU A 63 2.77 4.26 -21.65
N TRP A 64 3.64 3.75 -20.78
CA TRP A 64 3.44 2.46 -20.13
C TRP A 64 2.17 2.45 -19.28
N PHE A 65 1.92 3.50 -18.51
CA PHE A 65 0.69 3.62 -17.71
C PHE A 65 -0.58 3.69 -18.57
N ILE A 66 -0.53 4.37 -19.72
CA ILE A 66 -1.66 4.43 -20.67
C ILE A 66 -1.94 3.03 -21.24
N GLN A 67 -0.90 2.31 -21.63
CA GLN A 67 -1.04 0.95 -22.14
C GLN A 67 -1.57 -0.01 -21.07
N ASP A 68 -1.09 0.09 -19.83
CA ASP A 68 -1.59 -0.69 -18.70
C ASP A 68 -3.09 -0.47 -18.45
N GLU A 69 -3.55 0.79 -18.55
CA GLU A 69 -4.97 1.11 -18.45
C GLU A 69 -5.82 0.48 -19.56
N MET A 70 -5.27 0.28 -20.75
CA MET A 70 -5.94 -0.42 -21.85
C MET A 70 -6.01 -1.94 -21.63
N MET A 71 -5.16 -2.51 -20.77
CA MET A 71 -5.06 -3.95 -20.50
C MET A 71 -5.86 -4.39 -19.27
N ARG A 72 -6.93 -3.67 -18.93
CA ARG A 72 -7.81 -4.05 -17.80
C ARG A 72 -8.63 -5.30 -18.10
N VAL A 73 -8.79 -6.12 -17.06
CA VAL A 73 -9.65 -7.31 -17.11
C VAL A 73 -11.11 -6.87 -17.20
N ASP A 74 -11.80 -7.39 -18.20
CA ASP A 74 -13.26 -7.32 -18.27
C ASP A 74 -13.86 -8.34 -17.30
N GLU A 75 -14.19 -7.88 -16.09
CA GLU A 75 -14.75 -8.72 -15.01
C GLU A 75 -16.05 -9.42 -15.40
N SER A 76 -16.80 -8.90 -16.39
CA SER A 76 -18.02 -9.57 -16.90
C SER A 76 -17.72 -10.89 -17.62
N LYS A 77 -16.48 -11.06 -18.12
CA LYS A 77 -16.02 -12.23 -18.85
C LYS A 77 -15.25 -13.22 -17.96
N ARG A 78 -15.04 -12.92 -16.68
CA ARG A 78 -14.32 -13.81 -15.75
C ARG A 78 -15.14 -15.09 -15.53
N PRO A 79 -14.59 -16.29 -15.80
CA PRO A 79 -15.29 -17.54 -15.50
C PRO A 79 -15.45 -17.73 -13.99
N GLY A 80 -16.66 -18.06 -13.54
CA GLY A 80 -17.00 -18.27 -12.12
C GLY A 80 -17.90 -17.16 -11.56
N LYS A 81 -18.13 -17.18 -10.23
CA LYS A 81 -18.91 -16.14 -9.56
C LYS A 81 -18.10 -14.83 -9.56
N ALA A 82 -18.70 -13.73 -9.99
CA ALA A 82 -18.06 -12.41 -9.94
C ALA A 82 -17.58 -12.14 -8.50
N LYS A 83 -16.29 -11.82 -8.35
CA LYS A 83 -15.74 -11.42 -7.06
C LYS A 83 -16.27 -10.04 -6.75
N SER A 84 -17.02 -9.90 -5.66
CA SER A 84 -17.44 -8.59 -5.15
C SER A 84 -16.22 -7.85 -4.60
N ASP A 85 -16.30 -6.53 -4.43
CA ASP A 85 -15.30 -5.78 -3.64
C ASP A 85 -15.14 -6.38 -2.23
N GLY A 86 -16.19 -7.02 -1.72
CA GLY A 86 -16.17 -7.81 -0.50
C GLY A 86 -15.26 -9.04 -0.55
N ASP A 87 -15.14 -9.70 -1.70
CA ASP A 87 -14.30 -10.88 -1.92
C ASP A 87 -12.83 -10.49 -2.22
N VAL A 88 -12.62 -9.33 -2.88
CA VAL A 88 -11.28 -8.79 -3.18
C VAL A 88 -10.64 -8.14 -1.95
N PHE A 89 -11.38 -7.31 -1.23
CA PHE A 89 -10.88 -6.56 -0.07
C PHE A 89 -11.20 -7.26 1.27
N GLY A 90 -12.00 -8.32 1.26
CA GLY A 90 -12.37 -9.07 2.47
C GLY A 90 -13.42 -8.37 3.34
N LEU A 91 -14.25 -7.49 2.75
CA LEU A 91 -15.34 -6.79 3.44
C LEU A 91 -16.62 -7.64 3.58
N GLU A 92 -16.72 -8.77 2.87
CA GLU A 92 -17.88 -9.67 2.97
C GLU A 92 -17.75 -10.56 4.21
N GLY A 93 -18.40 -10.15 5.30
CA GLY A 93 -18.50 -10.92 6.53
C GLY A 93 -19.24 -12.26 6.35
N SER A 94 -19.09 -13.15 7.35
CA SER A 94 -19.66 -14.50 7.39
C SER A 94 -21.17 -14.54 7.66
N PHE A 95 -21.98 -13.73 6.98
CA PHE A 95 -23.44 -13.81 7.11
C PHE A 95 -24.05 -14.26 5.79
N LYS A 96 -24.22 -15.58 5.64
CA LYS A 96 -24.57 -16.19 4.35
C LYS A 96 -26.07 -16.31 4.08
N LYS A 97 -26.93 -16.32 5.10
CA LYS A 97 -28.39 -16.19 5.03
C LYS A 97 -28.94 -16.42 6.45
N LEU A 98 -30.03 -15.75 6.81
CA LEU A 98 -30.87 -16.13 7.94
C LEU A 98 -32.25 -16.42 7.36
N ASP A 99 -32.60 -17.68 7.21
CA ASP A 99 -33.98 -18.07 6.92
C ASP A 99 -34.73 -18.04 8.26
N ILE A 100 -35.67 -17.10 8.37
CA ILE A 100 -36.61 -17.00 9.49
C ILE A 100 -37.94 -17.57 8.97
N ASP A 101 -38.49 -18.54 9.70
CA ASP A 101 -39.88 -19.00 9.55
C ASP A 101 -40.84 -18.00 10.20
#